data_AF-A0A7S2PYN4-F1
#
_entry.id   AF-A0A7S2PYN4-F1
#
_cell.length_a   1.000
_cell.length_b   1.000
_cell.length_c   1.000
_cell.angle_alpha   90.00
_cell.angle_beta   90.00
_cell.angle_gamma   90.00
#
_symmetry.space_group_name_H-M   'P 1'
#
loop_
_entity.id
_entity.type
_entity.pdbx_description
1 polymer ?
#
loop_
_entity_poly.entity_id
_entity_poly.type
_entity_poly.pdbx_seq_one_letter_code
_entity_poly.pdbx_strand_id
1 'polypeptide(L)'
;SFRPHSVRPAPWVFPAARRLWAGRRRFAAAAALAAMDGTMKVKKGATEGSLIRRMALNRKTLKAILEESERDQDASDSKLSLVDLLAIGIGSTIGSGVFVLTGKGLPMAGPAAVVAWICAGIVCLLSSTAYMELSARLPTKGSCYVFSYHGLGEVCSVIGAVCLTMEYGISGAGVARSWSGTFFAMTGNWWVLCYNGGTPPEAGCNGDDDFYIDPLAGLMVALCTFVVTLGTDMGKVVINVFTCAKVGLVAFLIVAGLSLWTGNMFESASTFAPKGFSGILNATSVLFFGFIGFDEVCCMASKAKDPAKTMPKALAGTLLGAAVLSGLAQFALAAMV
;
A
#
# COMPACT_ATOMS: atom_id res chain seq x y z
N SER A 1 -42.79 -2.17 -26.71
CA SER A 1 -42.92 -3.12 -25.58
C SER A 1 -41.72 -4.05 -25.56
N PHE A 2 -40.68 -3.74 -24.77
CA PHE A 2 -39.52 -4.62 -24.62
C PHE A 2 -39.20 -4.73 -23.12
N ARG A 3 -39.44 -5.91 -22.54
CA ARG A 3 -38.95 -6.30 -21.21
C ARG A 3 -37.59 -6.99 -21.38
N PRO A 4 -36.58 -6.72 -20.56
CA PRO A 4 -35.35 -7.51 -20.57
C PRO A 4 -35.54 -8.80 -19.76
N HIS A 5 -35.11 -9.92 -20.35
CA HIS A 5 -35.08 -11.24 -19.73
C HIS A 5 -34.10 -11.29 -18.55
N SER A 6 -34.54 -11.89 -17.44
CA SER A 6 -33.70 -12.21 -16.28
C SER A 6 -32.75 -13.37 -16.59
N VAL A 7 -31.45 -13.12 -16.57
CA VAL A 7 -30.41 -14.16 -16.61
C VAL A 7 -30.39 -14.89 -15.26
N ARG A 8 -30.69 -16.19 -15.24
CA ARG A 8 -30.54 -17.05 -14.05
C ARG A 8 -29.08 -17.48 -13.91
N PRO A 9 -28.44 -17.36 -12.73
CA PRO A 9 -27.10 -17.90 -12.52
C PRO A 9 -27.10 -19.42 -12.33
N ALA A 10 -26.03 -20.06 -12.80
CA ALA A 10 -25.80 -21.50 -12.89
C ALA A 10 -25.84 -22.25 -11.53
N PRO A 11 -26.11 -23.57 -11.52
CA PRO A 11 -26.54 -24.31 -10.32
C PRO A 11 -25.44 -24.74 -9.32
N TRP A 12 -24.16 -24.41 -9.52
CA TRP A 12 -23.05 -25.01 -8.76
C TRP A 12 -22.66 -24.35 -7.42
N VAL A 13 -23.48 -23.48 -6.84
CA VAL A 13 -23.18 -22.85 -5.53
C VAL A 13 -23.97 -23.50 -4.39
N PHE A 14 -23.24 -24.09 -3.43
CA PHE A 14 -23.74 -24.81 -2.25
C PHE A 14 -24.88 -24.09 -1.50
N PRO A 15 -25.93 -24.81 -1.03
CA PRO A 15 -27.13 -24.23 -0.42
C PRO A 15 -26.90 -23.42 0.87
N ALA A 16 -25.86 -23.76 1.65
CA ALA A 16 -25.54 -23.08 2.91
C ALA A 16 -24.96 -21.67 2.68
N ALA A 17 -24.11 -21.50 1.65
CA ALA A 17 -23.58 -20.21 1.25
C ALA A 17 -24.70 -19.27 0.76
N ARG A 18 -25.71 -19.80 0.05
CA ARG A 18 -26.87 -19.02 -0.44
C ARG A 18 -27.70 -18.40 0.69
N ARG A 19 -27.91 -19.09 1.81
CA ARG A 19 -28.69 -18.56 2.94
C ARG A 19 -27.93 -17.48 3.72
N LEU A 20 -26.63 -17.66 3.93
CA LEU A 20 -25.76 -16.66 4.56
C LEU A 20 -25.58 -15.40 3.68
N TRP A 21 -25.46 -15.56 2.37
CA TRP A 21 -25.35 -14.45 1.41
C TRP A 21 -26.66 -13.67 1.22
N ALA A 22 -27.82 -14.35 1.18
CA ALA A 22 -29.11 -13.70 1.02
C ALA A 22 -29.56 -12.93 2.28
N GLY A 23 -29.22 -13.43 3.47
CA GLY A 23 -29.52 -12.77 4.75
C GLY A 23 -28.77 -11.45 4.93
N ARG A 24 -27.44 -11.44 4.67
CA ARG A 24 -26.61 -10.22 4.80
C ARG A 24 -26.97 -9.14 3.77
N ARG A 25 -27.36 -9.50 2.54
CA ARG A 25 -27.82 -8.52 1.54
C ARG A 25 -29.14 -7.86 1.95
N ARG A 26 -30.07 -8.60 2.56
CA ARG A 26 -31.34 -8.01 3.00
C ARG A 26 -31.15 -7.04 4.16
N PHE A 27 -30.29 -7.33 5.12
CA PHE A 27 -29.99 -6.40 6.22
C PHE A 27 -29.12 -5.23 5.78
N ALA A 28 -28.11 -5.43 4.94
CA ALA A 28 -27.28 -4.33 4.43
C ALA A 28 -28.06 -3.43 3.46
N ALA A 29 -28.89 -3.99 2.58
CA ALA A 29 -29.73 -3.20 1.69
C ALA A 29 -30.89 -2.54 2.42
N ALA A 30 -31.51 -3.19 3.42
CA ALA A 30 -32.56 -2.57 4.23
C ALA A 30 -32.00 -1.49 5.18
N ALA A 31 -30.79 -1.67 5.73
CA ALA A 31 -30.11 -0.65 6.51
C ALA A 31 -29.63 0.51 5.64
N ALA A 32 -29.14 0.24 4.42
CA ALA A 32 -28.81 1.28 3.45
C ALA A 32 -30.06 2.01 2.95
N LEU A 33 -31.17 1.30 2.72
CA LEU A 33 -32.46 1.90 2.34
C LEU A 33 -33.05 2.70 3.50
N ALA A 34 -33.01 2.22 4.74
CA ALA A 34 -33.49 2.95 5.92
C ALA A 34 -32.62 4.17 6.24
N ALA A 35 -31.29 4.08 6.02
CA ALA A 35 -30.38 5.22 6.11
C ALA A 35 -30.60 6.23 4.96
N MET A 36 -31.07 5.78 3.80
CA MET A 36 -31.43 6.64 2.66
C MET A 36 -32.82 7.29 2.82
N ASP A 37 -33.78 6.62 3.47
CA ASP A 37 -35.15 7.10 3.65
C ASP A 37 -35.25 8.23 4.71
N GLY A 38 -34.31 8.27 5.66
CA GLY A 38 -34.29 9.27 6.74
C GLY A 38 -33.81 10.67 6.36
N THR A 39 -33.11 10.85 5.24
CA THR A 39 -32.38 12.10 4.93
C THR A 39 -32.76 12.82 3.64
N MET A 40 -33.75 12.35 2.87
CA MET A 40 -34.06 12.97 1.58
C MET A 40 -35.54 13.28 1.36
N LYS A 41 -36.02 14.35 2.00
CA LYS A 41 -37.08 15.19 1.41
C LYS A 41 -36.50 15.92 0.20
N VAL A 42 -36.40 15.24 -0.94
CA VAL A 42 -36.02 15.85 -2.22
C VAL A 42 -37.15 16.77 -2.67
N LYS A 43 -36.98 18.09 -2.51
CA LYS A 43 -37.77 19.07 -3.25
C LYS A 43 -37.51 18.84 -4.75
N LYS A 44 -38.51 18.31 -5.46
CA LYS A 44 -38.52 18.19 -6.93
C LYS A 44 -38.37 19.59 -7.54
N GLY A 45 -37.22 19.87 -8.14
CA GLY A 45 -36.98 21.13 -8.86
C GLY A 45 -35.51 21.56 -8.95
N ALA A 46 -34.57 20.61 -9.00
CA ALA A 46 -33.14 20.92 -9.01
C ALA A 46 -32.53 20.52 -10.35
N THR A 47 -32.15 21.52 -11.16
CA THR A 47 -31.37 21.39 -12.41
C THR A 47 -30.08 20.62 -12.14
N GLU A 48 -29.65 19.73 -13.05
CA GLU A 48 -28.48 18.83 -12.90
C GLU A 48 -27.19 19.56 -12.45
N GLY A 49 -26.98 20.80 -12.89
CA GLY A 49 -25.85 21.64 -12.47
C GLY A 49 -25.83 21.97 -10.96
N SER A 50 -26.99 21.97 -10.29
CA SER A 50 -27.07 22.14 -8.84
C SER A 50 -26.72 20.86 -8.06
N LEU A 51 -26.85 19.69 -8.69
CA LEU A 51 -26.63 18.39 -8.07
C LEU A 51 -25.13 18.09 -7.99
N ILE A 52 -24.39 18.33 -9.08
CA ILE A 52 -22.93 18.26 -9.09
C ILE A 52 -22.33 19.29 -8.12
N ARG A 53 -22.86 20.51 -8.10
CA ARG A 53 -22.39 21.55 -7.17
C ARG A 53 -22.67 21.22 -5.70
N ARG A 54 -23.80 20.54 -5.42
CA ARG A 54 -24.14 20.06 -4.07
C ARG A 54 -23.28 18.88 -3.65
N MET A 55 -23.05 17.91 -4.53
CA MET A 55 -22.13 16.79 -4.29
C MET A 55 -20.70 17.31 -4.09
N ALA A 56 -20.20 18.19 -4.96
CA ALA A 56 -18.86 18.77 -4.86
C ALA A 56 -18.57 19.46 -3.51
N LEU A 57 -19.60 20.07 -2.90
CA LEU A 57 -19.48 20.75 -1.61
C LEU A 57 -19.96 19.90 -0.43
N ASN A 58 -20.48 18.69 -0.68
CA ASN A 58 -20.96 17.83 0.38
C ASN A 58 -19.74 17.32 1.17
N ARG A 59 -19.79 17.50 2.48
CA ARG A 59 -18.72 17.13 3.41
C ARG A 59 -19.30 16.26 4.49
N LYS A 60 -18.53 15.25 4.91
CA LYS A 60 -18.92 14.43 6.05
C LYS A 60 -18.68 15.29 7.29
N THR A 61 -19.74 15.44 8.07
CA THR A 61 -19.68 16.22 9.30
C THR A 61 -18.74 15.53 10.28
N LEU A 62 -18.02 16.34 11.06
CA LEU A 62 -17.09 15.83 12.07
C LEU A 62 -17.80 14.89 13.05
N LYS A 63 -19.04 15.20 13.43
CA LYS A 63 -19.86 14.36 14.31
C LYS A 63 -20.07 12.96 13.74
N ALA A 64 -20.46 12.84 12.47
CA ALA A 64 -20.68 11.54 11.84
C ALA A 64 -19.38 10.71 11.75
N ILE A 65 -18.23 11.37 11.56
CA ILE A 65 -16.91 10.74 11.56
C ILE A 65 -16.57 10.22 12.96
N LEU A 66 -16.76 11.03 13.99
CA LEU A 66 -16.47 10.64 15.37
C LEU A 66 -17.40 9.52 15.85
N GLU A 67 -18.70 9.58 15.55
CA GLU A 67 -19.67 8.52 15.88
C GLU A 67 -19.35 7.19 15.19
N GLU A 68 -18.77 7.21 13.98
CA GLU A 68 -18.26 6.01 13.33
C GLU A 68 -17.00 5.49 14.02
N SER A 69 -16.09 6.38 14.40
CA SER A 69 -14.87 5.99 15.13
C SER A 69 -15.14 5.39 16.51
N GLU A 70 -16.14 5.91 17.24
CA GLU A 70 -16.56 5.38 18.54
C GLU A 70 -17.14 3.98 18.39
N ARG A 71 -18.05 3.77 17.42
CA ARG A 71 -18.58 2.44 17.09
C ARG A 71 -17.48 1.45 16.70
N ASP A 72 -16.48 1.92 15.96
CA ASP A 72 -15.34 1.11 15.54
C ASP A 72 -14.40 0.75 16.70
N GLN A 73 -14.26 1.65 17.68
CA GLN A 73 -13.51 1.40 18.92
C GLN A 73 -14.25 0.40 19.81
N ASP A 74 -15.56 0.54 19.96
CA ASP A 74 -16.40 -0.35 20.77
C ASP A 74 -16.47 -1.77 20.20
N ALA A 75 -16.40 -1.91 18.87
CA ALA A 75 -16.36 -3.21 18.20
C ALA A 75 -15.00 -3.92 18.27
N SER A 76 -13.94 -3.24 18.73
CA SER A 76 -12.57 -3.79 18.74
C SER A 76 -12.15 -4.16 20.16
N ASP A 77 -12.12 -5.45 20.47
CA ASP A 77 -11.73 -5.97 21.79
C ASP A 77 -10.27 -5.66 22.19
N SER A 78 -9.41 -5.25 21.24
CA SER A 78 -8.03 -4.88 21.53
C SER A 78 -7.63 -3.54 20.93
N LYS A 79 -6.99 -2.70 21.76
CA LYS A 79 -6.32 -1.45 21.33
C LYS A 79 -4.87 -1.73 20.98
N LEU A 80 -4.42 -1.20 19.85
CA LEU A 80 -3.05 -1.32 19.36
C LEU A 80 -2.14 -0.33 20.09
N SER A 81 -0.99 -0.84 20.55
CA SER A 81 0.06 0.00 21.12
C SER A 81 0.88 0.69 20.04
N LEU A 82 1.73 1.64 20.44
CA LEU A 82 2.69 2.28 19.52
C LEU A 82 3.57 1.25 18.80
N VAL A 83 4.00 0.20 19.52
CA VAL A 83 4.87 -0.85 18.96
C VAL A 83 4.12 -1.65 17.91
N ASP A 84 2.85 -1.97 18.15
CA ASP A 84 2.02 -2.70 17.18
C ASP A 84 1.79 -1.86 15.92
N LEU A 85 1.55 -0.55 16.06
CA LEU A 85 1.38 0.35 14.91
C LEU A 85 2.68 0.55 14.13
N LEU A 86 3.82 0.66 14.82
CA LEU A 86 5.14 0.70 14.17
C LEU A 86 5.43 -0.63 13.46
N ALA A 87 5.07 -1.76 14.05
CA ALA A 87 5.25 -3.06 13.40
C ALA A 87 4.35 -3.22 12.17
N ILE A 88 3.11 -2.72 12.21
CA ILE A 88 2.23 -2.67 11.04
C ILE A 88 2.84 -1.78 9.96
N GLY A 89 3.20 -0.54 10.29
CA GLY A 89 3.73 0.41 9.32
C GLY A 89 5.07 -0.01 8.72
N ILE A 90 6.03 -0.42 9.54
CA ILE A 90 7.32 -0.92 9.04
C ILE A 90 7.11 -2.22 8.25
N GLY A 91 6.18 -3.08 8.68
CA GLY A 91 5.87 -4.35 8.00
C GLY A 91 5.20 -4.20 6.65
N SER A 92 4.39 -3.14 6.47
CA SER A 92 3.74 -2.80 5.21
C SER A 92 4.69 -2.07 4.26
N THR A 93 5.50 -1.14 4.77
CA THR A 93 6.46 -0.37 3.97
C THR A 93 7.68 -1.21 3.55
N ILE A 94 8.23 -2.03 4.47
CA ILE A 94 9.39 -2.88 4.15
C ILE A 94 8.91 -4.14 3.43
N GLY A 95 9.24 -4.21 2.14
CA GLY A 95 8.93 -5.34 1.27
C GLY A 95 9.84 -5.37 0.04
N SER A 96 9.25 -5.62 -1.12
CA SER A 96 9.97 -5.73 -2.39
C SER A 96 10.79 -4.48 -2.74
N GLY A 97 10.40 -3.30 -2.24
CA GLY A 97 11.19 -2.06 -2.40
C GLY A 97 12.64 -2.23 -1.93
N VAL A 98 12.85 -2.62 -0.68
CA VAL A 98 14.19 -2.78 -0.11
C VAL A 98 14.91 -4.01 -0.67
N PHE A 99 14.20 -5.11 -0.92
CA PHE A 99 14.84 -6.35 -1.37
C PHE A 99 15.20 -6.36 -2.86
N VAL A 100 14.41 -5.69 -3.71
CA VAL A 100 14.56 -5.74 -5.17
C VAL A 100 14.99 -4.39 -5.75
N LEU A 101 14.34 -3.30 -5.34
CA LEU A 101 14.63 -1.99 -5.94
C LEU A 101 15.99 -1.42 -5.50
N THR A 102 16.49 -1.78 -4.32
CA THR A 102 17.86 -1.46 -3.88
C THR A 102 18.92 -1.95 -4.87
N GLY A 103 18.74 -3.17 -5.40
CA GLY A 103 19.59 -3.73 -6.45
C GLY A 103 19.48 -2.98 -7.77
N LYS A 104 18.27 -2.49 -8.12
CA LYS A 104 18.03 -1.66 -9.31
C LYS A 104 18.53 -0.22 -9.16
N GLY A 105 18.62 0.30 -7.93
CA GLY A 105 19.14 1.63 -7.65
C GLY A 105 20.62 1.77 -7.96
N LEU A 106 21.39 0.69 -7.77
CA LEU A 106 22.84 0.69 -7.98
C LEU A 106 23.25 0.98 -9.45
N PRO A 107 22.72 0.32 -10.49
CA PRO A 107 23.03 0.71 -11.87
C PRO A 107 22.46 2.09 -12.26
N MET A 108 21.51 2.65 -11.51
CA MET A 108 20.90 3.97 -11.80
C MET A 108 21.66 5.15 -11.20
N ALA A 109 22.20 5.02 -9.99
CA ALA A 109 22.87 6.12 -9.28
C ALA A 109 24.27 5.75 -8.76
N GLY A 110 24.69 4.49 -8.88
CA GLY A 110 25.89 3.98 -8.21
C GLY A 110 25.74 3.99 -6.69
N PRO A 111 26.85 4.12 -5.93
CA PRO A 111 26.82 4.30 -4.48
C PRO A 111 25.96 5.48 -4.01
N ALA A 112 25.78 6.52 -4.84
CA ALA A 112 24.90 7.65 -4.55
C ALA A 112 23.40 7.28 -4.47
N ALA A 113 23.01 6.04 -4.77
CA ALA A 113 21.66 5.55 -4.51
C ALA A 113 21.24 5.68 -3.03
N VAL A 114 22.20 5.72 -2.08
CA VAL A 114 21.91 6.02 -0.67
C VAL A 114 21.30 7.42 -0.51
N VAL A 115 21.80 8.40 -1.26
CA VAL A 115 21.26 9.77 -1.29
C VAL A 115 19.85 9.77 -1.85
N ALA A 116 19.58 8.95 -2.86
CA ALA A 116 18.24 8.81 -3.44
C ALA A 116 17.20 8.30 -2.41
N TRP A 117 17.57 7.31 -1.57
CA TRP A 117 16.71 6.86 -0.46
C TRP A 117 16.44 7.97 0.56
N ILE A 118 17.46 8.77 0.91
CA ILE A 118 17.31 9.90 1.83
C ILE A 118 16.38 10.96 1.24
N CYS A 119 16.58 11.33 -0.04
CA CYS A 119 15.73 12.29 -0.73
C CYS A 119 14.26 11.82 -0.79
N ALA A 120 14.02 10.57 -1.18
CA ALA A 120 12.69 9.98 -1.19
C ALA A 120 12.06 9.99 0.21
N GLY A 121 12.81 9.59 1.24
CA GLY A 121 12.35 9.60 2.62
C GLY A 121 11.98 11.00 3.14
N ILE A 122 12.74 12.04 2.79
CA ILE A 122 12.41 13.43 3.13
C ILE A 122 11.08 13.85 2.49
N VAL A 123 10.89 13.55 1.21
CA VAL A 123 9.63 13.86 0.51
C VAL A 123 8.44 13.15 1.17
N CYS A 124 8.59 11.87 1.51
CA CYS A 124 7.57 11.11 2.24
C CYS A 124 7.29 11.68 3.63
N LEU A 125 8.32 12.07 4.38
CA LEU A 125 8.17 12.66 5.72
C LEU A 125 7.40 13.99 5.66
N LEU A 126 7.71 14.85 4.69
CA LEU A 126 7.00 16.10 4.49
C LEU A 126 5.52 15.84 4.19
N SER A 127 5.20 14.91 3.29
CA SER A 127 3.82 14.51 3.01
C SER A 127 3.13 13.93 4.25
N SER A 128 3.84 13.09 5.00
CA SER A 128 3.32 12.44 6.20
C SER A 128 3.01 13.41 7.33
N THR A 129 3.60 14.60 7.38
CA THR A 129 3.23 15.59 8.41
C THR A 129 1.74 15.95 8.37
N ALA A 130 1.17 16.05 7.17
CA ALA A 130 -0.27 16.25 7.00
C ALA A 130 -1.08 15.04 7.49
N TYR A 131 -0.63 13.81 7.19
CA TYR A 131 -1.27 12.59 7.70
C TYR A 131 -1.19 12.47 9.22
N MET A 132 -0.09 12.91 9.83
CA MET A 132 0.07 12.93 11.28
C MET A 132 -0.94 13.86 11.96
N GLU A 133 -1.09 15.09 11.45
CA GLU A 133 -2.05 16.06 11.98
C GLU A 133 -3.50 15.59 11.80
N LEU A 134 -3.83 15.06 10.63
CA LEU A 134 -5.18 14.59 10.30
C LEU A 134 -5.56 13.33 11.06
N SER A 135 -4.67 12.34 11.15
CA SER A 135 -4.92 11.08 11.87
C SER A 135 -5.02 11.28 13.38
N ALA A 136 -4.31 12.27 13.93
CA ALA A 136 -4.42 12.63 15.34
C ALA A 136 -5.75 13.30 15.68
N ARG A 137 -6.32 14.09 14.75
CA ARG A 137 -7.61 14.79 14.93
C ARG A 137 -8.84 13.98 14.53
N LEU A 138 -8.68 13.08 13.55
CA LEU A 138 -9.75 12.29 12.94
C LEU A 138 -9.42 10.79 13.05
N PRO A 139 -9.50 10.20 14.26
CA PRO A 139 -9.04 8.83 14.53
C PRO A 139 -10.03 7.78 14.03
N THR A 140 -10.20 7.71 12.71
CA THR A 140 -11.24 6.90 12.05
C THR A 140 -10.62 5.81 11.19
N LYS A 141 -11.41 4.81 10.81
CA LYS A 141 -10.97 3.84 9.79
C LYS A 141 -10.91 4.55 8.44
N GLY A 142 -9.73 5.03 8.07
CA GLY A 142 -9.50 5.58 6.74
C GLY A 142 -8.17 6.34 6.62
N SER A 143 -7.66 6.38 5.39
CA SER A 143 -6.50 7.18 4.98
C SER A 143 -6.99 8.46 4.26
N CYS A 144 -6.29 8.91 3.22
CA CYS A 144 -6.52 10.19 2.52
C CYS A 144 -7.95 10.42 2.03
N TYR A 145 -8.72 9.36 1.71
CA TYR A 145 -10.13 9.48 1.34
C TYR A 145 -10.94 10.21 2.42
N VAL A 146 -10.92 9.72 3.67
CA VAL A 146 -11.75 10.29 4.75
C VAL A 146 -11.32 11.72 5.06
N PHE A 147 -10.01 11.97 5.03
CA PHE A 147 -9.46 13.31 5.25
C PHE A 147 -9.91 14.31 4.17
N SER A 148 -9.89 13.89 2.92
CA SER A 148 -10.30 14.71 1.77
C SER A 148 -11.82 14.92 1.75
N TYR A 149 -12.60 13.91 2.13
CA TYR A 149 -14.05 14.00 2.26
C TYR A 149 -14.45 15.04 3.32
N HIS A 150 -13.69 15.11 4.41
CA HIS A 150 -13.93 16.10 5.46
C HIS A 150 -13.46 17.51 5.08
N GLY A 151 -12.24 17.63 4.54
CA GLY A 151 -11.60 18.93 4.28
C GLY A 151 -12.01 19.59 2.96
N LEU A 152 -12.07 18.82 1.87
CA LEU A 152 -12.18 19.35 0.50
C LEU A 152 -13.57 19.11 -0.12
N GLY A 153 -14.25 18.03 0.27
CA GLY A 153 -15.57 17.66 -0.23
C GLY A 153 -15.56 16.38 -1.07
N GLU A 154 -16.74 15.95 -1.50
CA GLU A 154 -16.97 14.64 -2.11
C GLU A 154 -16.15 14.41 -3.39
N VAL A 155 -16.05 15.39 -4.28
CA VAL A 155 -15.35 15.21 -5.58
C VAL A 155 -13.86 14.96 -5.39
N CYS A 156 -13.18 15.79 -4.60
CA CYS A 156 -11.76 15.59 -4.28
C CYS A 156 -11.54 14.25 -3.56
N SER A 157 -12.48 13.85 -2.70
CA SER A 157 -12.43 12.57 -2.01
C SER A 157 -12.55 11.38 -2.96
N VAL A 158 -13.49 11.43 -3.92
CA VAL A 158 -13.68 10.36 -4.91
C VAL A 158 -12.44 10.24 -5.80
N ILE A 159 -11.88 11.36 -6.25
CA ILE A 159 -10.61 11.35 -7.01
C ILE A 159 -9.51 10.69 -6.19
N GLY A 160 -9.36 11.10 -4.92
CA GLY A 160 -8.39 10.49 -4.00
C GLY A 160 -8.61 8.99 -3.81
N ALA A 161 -9.86 8.52 -3.65
CA ALA A 161 -10.17 7.09 -3.54
C ALA A 161 -9.83 6.30 -4.81
N VAL A 162 -10.11 6.85 -5.99
CA VAL A 162 -9.76 6.20 -7.26
C VAL A 162 -8.24 6.10 -7.39
N CYS A 163 -7.51 7.19 -7.10
CA CYS A 163 -6.04 7.19 -7.10
C CYS A 163 -5.47 6.15 -6.13
N LEU A 164 -5.95 6.11 -4.88
CA LEU A 164 -5.51 5.12 -3.88
C LEU A 164 -5.81 3.69 -4.32
N THR A 165 -6.99 3.44 -4.90
CA THR A 165 -7.36 2.09 -5.36
C THR A 165 -6.43 1.64 -6.50
N MET A 166 -6.13 2.54 -7.44
CA MET A 166 -5.17 2.26 -8.51
C MET A 166 -3.75 2.05 -7.97
N GLU A 167 -3.33 2.88 -7.01
CA GLU A 167 -2.01 2.79 -6.38
C GLU A 167 -1.82 1.43 -5.69
N TYR A 168 -2.76 1.00 -4.84
CA TYR A 168 -2.69 -0.31 -4.19
C TYR A 168 -2.77 -1.46 -5.20
N GLY A 169 -3.54 -1.32 -6.28
CA GLY A 169 -3.61 -2.31 -7.35
C GLY A 169 -2.28 -2.47 -8.10
N ILE A 170 -1.66 -1.37 -8.51
CA ILE A 170 -0.37 -1.36 -9.20
C ILE A 170 0.75 -1.81 -8.26
N SER A 171 0.73 -1.35 -7.01
CA SER A 171 1.71 -1.75 -5.99
C SER A 171 1.64 -3.24 -5.69
N GLY A 172 0.44 -3.79 -5.46
CA GLY A 172 0.24 -5.21 -5.24
C GLY A 172 0.74 -6.07 -6.41
N ALA A 173 0.49 -5.64 -7.65
CA ALA A 173 1.04 -6.30 -8.83
C ALA A 173 2.57 -6.22 -8.90
N GLY A 174 3.15 -5.05 -8.56
CA GLY A 174 4.60 -4.85 -8.50
C GLY A 174 5.29 -5.73 -7.45
N VAL A 175 4.66 -5.89 -6.27
CA VAL A 175 5.12 -6.81 -5.22
C VAL A 175 5.07 -8.25 -5.73
N ALA A 176 3.95 -8.69 -6.30
CA ALA A 176 3.81 -10.07 -6.80
C ALA A 176 4.85 -10.41 -7.89
N ARG A 177 5.12 -9.47 -8.81
CA ARG A 177 6.17 -9.61 -9.83
C ARG A 177 7.57 -9.71 -9.21
N SER A 178 7.83 -8.94 -8.16
CA SER A 178 9.12 -8.97 -7.44
C SER A 178 9.36 -10.32 -6.76
N TRP A 179 8.31 -10.90 -6.16
CA TRP A 179 8.37 -12.25 -5.59
C TRP A 179 8.54 -13.33 -6.65
N SER A 180 7.78 -13.25 -7.76
CA SER A 180 7.92 -14.16 -8.89
C SER A 180 9.36 -14.17 -9.44
N GLY A 181 9.96 -12.99 -9.64
CA GLY A 181 11.36 -12.88 -10.06
C GLY A 181 12.36 -13.48 -9.07
N THR A 182 12.09 -13.38 -7.77
CA THR A 182 12.94 -13.99 -6.74
C THR A 182 12.83 -15.52 -6.76
N PHE A 183 11.63 -16.06 -6.91
CA PHE A 183 11.41 -17.51 -7.07
C PHE A 183 12.09 -18.07 -8.33
N PHE A 184 12.04 -17.32 -9.43
CA PHE A 184 12.74 -17.65 -10.66
C PHE A 184 14.26 -17.74 -10.43
N ALA A 185 14.85 -16.73 -9.77
CA ALA A 185 16.28 -16.71 -9.46
C ALA A 185 16.73 -17.87 -8.55
N MET A 186 15.85 -18.37 -7.66
CA MET A 186 16.16 -19.49 -6.76
C MET A 186 16.02 -20.87 -7.41
N THR A 187 15.02 -21.06 -8.28
CA THR A 187 14.67 -22.39 -8.81
C THR A 187 15.28 -22.68 -10.18
N GLY A 188 15.74 -21.65 -10.90
CA GLY A 188 16.30 -21.77 -12.25
C GLY A 188 15.32 -22.29 -13.31
N ASN A 189 14.04 -22.50 -12.95
CA ASN A 189 13.04 -23.15 -13.80
C ASN A 189 12.02 -22.15 -14.37
N TRP A 190 11.66 -22.42 -15.62
CA TRP A 190 10.78 -21.61 -16.48
C TRP A 190 9.30 -21.75 -16.11
N TRP A 191 8.78 -20.78 -15.36
CA TRP A 191 7.33 -20.64 -15.12
C TRP A 191 6.75 -19.36 -15.73
N VAL A 192 7.54 -18.61 -16.50
CA VAL A 192 7.06 -17.44 -17.25
C VAL A 192 6.64 -17.91 -18.63
N LEU A 193 5.40 -17.62 -19.04
CA LEU A 193 4.95 -17.92 -20.39
C LEU A 193 5.36 -16.75 -21.30
N CYS A 194 6.54 -16.83 -21.90
CA CYS A 194 6.91 -15.93 -22.98
C CYS A 194 6.30 -16.41 -24.29
N TYR A 195 5.66 -15.48 -25.02
CA TYR A 195 4.96 -15.76 -26.26
C TYR A 195 5.87 -16.38 -27.35
N ASN A 196 7.17 -16.08 -27.32
CA ASN A 196 8.16 -16.56 -28.30
C ASN A 196 9.01 -17.77 -27.86
N GLY A 197 8.75 -18.39 -26.70
CA GLY A 197 9.53 -19.56 -26.25
C GLY A 197 11.00 -19.30 -25.91
N GLY A 198 11.46 -18.04 -25.96
CA GLY A 198 12.78 -17.62 -25.47
C GLY A 198 12.81 -17.47 -23.94
N THR A 199 14.00 -17.36 -23.35
CA THR A 199 14.21 -17.08 -21.91
C THR A 199 13.58 -15.74 -21.52
N PRO A 200 13.16 -15.54 -20.25
CA PRO A 200 12.50 -14.30 -19.87
C PRO A 200 13.56 -13.22 -19.95
N PRO A 201 13.25 -12.04 -20.53
CA PRO A 201 14.24 -10.99 -20.53
C PRO A 201 14.56 -10.65 -19.08
N GLU A 202 15.85 -10.39 -18.80
CA GLU A 202 16.27 -9.75 -17.56
C GLU A 202 15.30 -8.62 -17.22
N ALA A 203 14.94 -8.48 -15.94
CA ALA A 203 13.87 -7.62 -15.45
C ALA A 203 13.97 -6.15 -15.95
N GLY A 204 13.53 -5.88 -17.19
CA GLY A 204 13.81 -4.62 -17.87
C GLY A 204 13.47 -4.50 -19.36
N CYS A 205 13.05 -5.54 -20.09
CA CYS A 205 12.70 -5.37 -21.51
C CYS A 205 11.25 -4.91 -21.70
N ASN A 206 11.06 -3.60 -21.76
CA ASN A 206 9.90 -2.95 -22.37
C ASN A 206 10.19 -2.72 -23.86
N GLY A 207 10.36 -3.80 -24.63
CA GLY A 207 10.35 -3.75 -26.09
C GLY A 207 8.96 -4.13 -26.60
N ASP A 208 8.52 -3.49 -27.69
CA ASP A 208 7.20 -3.74 -28.31
C ASP A 208 7.01 -5.19 -28.83
N ASP A 209 8.08 -6.00 -28.86
CA ASP A 209 8.08 -7.37 -29.39
C ASP A 209 8.03 -8.50 -28.32
N ASP A 210 8.12 -8.19 -27.02
CA ASP A 210 8.21 -9.21 -25.95
C ASP A 210 7.10 -9.11 -24.91
N PHE A 211 5.84 -9.24 -25.35
CA PHE A 211 4.71 -9.43 -24.44
C PHE A 211 4.83 -10.80 -23.75
N TYR A 212 4.96 -10.80 -22.42
CA TYR A 212 4.98 -12.02 -21.63
C TYR A 212 3.99 -11.93 -20.46
N ILE A 213 3.42 -13.09 -20.11
CA ILE A 213 2.53 -13.22 -18.96
C ILE A 213 3.30 -13.91 -17.85
N ASP A 214 3.22 -13.37 -16.64
CA ASP A 214 3.78 -13.95 -15.41
C ASP A 214 2.66 -14.69 -14.65
N PRO A 215 2.43 -16.00 -14.94
CA PRO A 215 1.36 -16.74 -14.29
C PRO A 215 1.64 -16.99 -12.80
N LEU A 216 2.90 -16.99 -12.36
CA LEU A 216 3.26 -17.16 -10.95
C LEU A 216 2.86 -15.92 -10.14
N ALA A 217 3.14 -14.72 -10.64
CA ALA A 217 2.66 -13.48 -10.01
C ALA A 217 1.12 -13.44 -9.97
N GLY A 218 0.46 -13.84 -11.07
CA GLY A 218 -0.99 -13.95 -11.12
C GLY A 218 -1.57 -14.93 -10.09
N LEU A 219 -0.94 -16.11 -9.96
CA LEU A 219 -1.30 -17.11 -8.95
C LEU A 219 -1.09 -16.59 -7.53
N MET A 220 0.02 -15.90 -7.25
CA MET A 220 0.26 -15.30 -5.93
C MET A 220 -0.83 -14.29 -5.56
N VAL A 221 -1.20 -13.39 -6.48
CA VAL A 221 -2.29 -12.41 -6.24
C VAL A 221 -3.62 -13.13 -6.02
N ALA A 222 -3.92 -14.17 -6.81
CA ALA A 222 -5.14 -14.96 -6.65
C ALA A 222 -5.19 -15.67 -5.28
N LEU A 223 -4.08 -16.25 -4.84
CA LEU A 223 -3.96 -16.89 -3.52
C LEU A 223 -4.13 -15.89 -2.38
N CYS A 224 -3.45 -14.74 -2.43
CA CYS A 224 -3.62 -13.67 -1.45
C CYS A 224 -5.08 -13.19 -1.39
N THR A 225 -5.70 -13.00 -2.55
CA THR A 225 -7.12 -12.62 -2.65
C THR A 225 -8.02 -13.69 -2.02
N PHE A 226 -7.77 -14.96 -2.32
CA PHE A 226 -8.51 -16.08 -1.73
C PHE A 226 -8.41 -16.08 -0.19
N VAL A 227 -7.20 -15.94 0.36
CA VAL A 227 -6.98 -15.90 1.82
C VAL A 227 -7.71 -14.71 2.47
N VAL A 228 -7.67 -13.53 1.84
CA VAL A 228 -8.39 -12.35 2.33
C VAL A 228 -9.90 -12.58 2.30
N THR A 229 -10.44 -13.25 1.27
CA THR A 229 -11.88 -13.56 1.19
C THR A 229 -12.36 -14.58 2.22
N LEU A 230 -11.46 -15.38 2.82
CA LEU A 230 -11.79 -16.26 3.94
C LEU A 230 -12.02 -15.50 5.25
N GLY A 231 -11.73 -14.20 5.30
CA GLY A 231 -11.97 -13.36 6.48
C GLY A 231 -11.02 -13.65 7.63
N THR A 232 -9.74 -13.91 7.32
CA THR A 232 -8.71 -14.15 8.34
C THR A 232 -8.44 -12.87 9.12
N ASP A 233 -8.99 -12.78 10.33
CA ASP A 233 -8.67 -11.70 11.26
C ASP A 233 -7.30 -12.01 11.90
N MET A 234 -6.25 -11.53 11.25
CA MET A 234 -4.88 -11.80 11.67
C MET A 234 -4.60 -11.08 12.99
N GLY A 235 -4.36 -11.85 14.05
CA GLY A 235 -4.01 -11.29 15.35
C GLY A 235 -2.70 -10.50 15.30
N LYS A 236 -2.57 -9.47 16.15
CA LYS A 236 -1.38 -8.60 16.25
C LYS A 236 -0.06 -9.36 16.40
N VAL A 237 -0.07 -10.53 17.03
CA VAL A 237 1.12 -11.39 17.19
C VAL A 237 1.66 -11.83 15.84
N VAL A 238 0.79 -12.23 14.91
CA VAL A 238 1.19 -12.70 13.58
C VAL A 238 1.88 -11.57 12.82
N ILE A 239 1.27 -10.38 12.81
CA ILE A 239 1.84 -9.19 12.17
C ILE A 239 3.21 -8.86 12.75
N ASN A 240 3.32 -8.77 14.08
CA ASN A 240 4.58 -8.44 14.75
C ASN A 240 5.68 -9.47 14.42
N VAL A 241 5.36 -10.76 14.39
CA VAL A 241 6.31 -11.82 14.02
C VAL A 241 6.80 -11.66 12.58
N PHE A 242 5.89 -11.45 11.62
CA PHE A 242 6.27 -11.24 10.22
C PHE A 242 7.13 -9.99 10.04
N THR A 243 6.78 -8.88 10.70
CA THR A 243 7.59 -7.65 10.63
C THR A 243 8.97 -7.85 11.23
N CYS A 244 9.06 -8.47 12.43
CA CYS A 244 10.34 -8.77 13.05
C CYS A 244 11.21 -9.66 12.16
N ALA A 245 10.64 -10.67 11.51
CA ALA A 245 11.36 -11.53 10.57
C ALA A 245 11.89 -10.74 9.36
N LYS A 246 11.05 -9.87 8.75
CA LYS A 246 11.47 -9.01 7.63
C LYS A 246 12.58 -8.04 8.02
N VAL A 247 12.43 -7.34 9.14
CA VAL A 247 13.44 -6.40 9.65
C VAL A 247 14.73 -7.14 10.00
N GLY A 248 14.63 -8.33 10.59
CA GLY A 248 15.78 -9.21 10.85
C GLY A 248 16.52 -9.59 9.57
N LEU A 249 15.79 -9.90 8.50
CA LEU A 249 16.39 -10.18 7.19
C LEU A 249 17.12 -8.95 6.62
N VAL A 250 16.54 -7.75 6.72
CA VAL A 250 17.22 -6.51 6.28
C VAL A 250 18.46 -6.25 7.14
N ALA A 251 18.39 -6.43 8.45
CA ALA A 251 19.55 -6.29 9.34
C ALA A 251 20.66 -7.29 8.98
N PHE A 252 20.31 -8.53 8.67
CA PHE A 252 21.25 -9.53 8.16
C PHE A 252 21.92 -9.07 6.86
N LEU A 253 21.15 -8.55 5.89
CA LEU A 253 21.71 -8.02 4.63
C LEU A 253 22.69 -6.87 4.88
N ILE A 254 22.38 -5.96 5.81
CA ILE A 254 23.27 -4.85 6.18
C ILE A 254 24.58 -5.40 6.76
N VAL A 255 24.52 -6.30 7.73
CA VAL A 255 25.71 -6.88 8.37
C VAL A 255 26.55 -7.67 7.36
N ALA A 256 25.91 -8.51 6.54
CA ALA A 256 26.59 -9.29 5.52
C ALA A 256 27.28 -8.39 4.48
N GLY A 257 26.58 -7.37 3.96
CA GLY A 257 27.13 -6.45 2.97
C GLY A 257 28.31 -5.64 3.51
N LEU A 258 28.24 -5.17 4.76
CA LEU A 258 29.36 -4.49 5.41
C LEU A 258 30.53 -5.42 5.74
N SER A 259 30.27 -6.69 6.04
CA SER A 259 31.33 -7.68 6.30
C SER A 259 32.11 -8.07 5.05
N LEU A 260 31.47 -7.97 3.88
CA LEU A 260 32.04 -8.24 2.55
C LEU A 260 32.42 -6.93 1.85
N TRP A 261 32.89 -5.94 2.61
CA TRP A 261 33.31 -4.67 2.05
C TRP A 261 34.54 -4.87 1.16
N THR A 262 34.34 -4.67 -0.14
CA THR A 262 35.41 -4.67 -1.15
C THR A 262 35.43 -3.40 -2.01
N GLY A 263 34.39 -2.57 -1.92
CA GLY A 263 34.16 -1.44 -2.81
C GLY A 263 34.97 -0.19 -2.46
N ASN A 264 35.54 0.44 -3.50
CA ASN A 264 36.23 1.74 -3.45
C ASN A 264 35.26 2.92 -3.68
N MET A 265 34.03 2.82 -3.16
CA MET A 265 32.95 3.78 -3.45
C MET A 265 33.24 5.26 -3.12
N PHE A 266 34.29 5.54 -2.33
CA PHE A 266 34.74 6.88 -1.97
C PHE A 266 36.03 7.34 -2.65
N GLU A 267 36.55 6.57 -3.61
CA GLU A 267 37.81 6.90 -4.29
C GLU A 267 37.72 8.17 -5.13
N SER A 268 36.57 8.45 -5.73
CA SER A 268 36.32 9.67 -6.52
C SER A 268 34.84 10.00 -6.59
N ALA A 269 34.52 11.28 -6.84
CA ALA A 269 33.14 11.73 -7.02
C ALA A 269 32.44 11.02 -8.19
N SER A 270 33.18 10.69 -9.26
CA SER A 270 32.70 9.89 -10.39
C SER A 270 32.42 8.43 -10.03
N THR A 271 33.14 7.86 -9.06
CA THR A 271 32.89 6.49 -8.55
C THR A 271 31.65 6.48 -7.65
N PHE A 272 31.49 7.49 -6.81
CA PHE A 272 30.33 7.60 -5.92
C PHE A 272 29.03 7.89 -6.69
N ALA A 273 29.08 8.82 -7.66
CA ALA A 273 27.91 9.27 -8.43
C ALA A 273 28.21 9.23 -9.95
N PRO A 274 28.33 8.05 -10.57
CA PRO A 274 28.75 7.92 -11.97
C PRO A 274 27.79 8.57 -12.96
N LYS A 275 26.49 8.61 -12.63
CA LYS A 275 25.44 9.27 -13.43
C LYS A 275 25.07 10.66 -12.91
N GLY A 276 25.85 11.18 -11.98
CA GLY A 276 25.65 12.48 -11.35
C GLY A 276 24.26 12.67 -10.74
N PHE A 277 23.81 13.92 -10.69
CA PHE A 277 22.52 14.29 -10.10
C PHE A 277 21.32 13.69 -10.85
N SER A 278 21.41 13.55 -12.17
CA SER A 278 20.34 12.93 -12.97
C SER A 278 20.12 11.46 -12.59
N GLY A 279 21.19 10.70 -12.35
CA GLY A 279 21.10 9.33 -11.85
C GLY A 279 20.43 9.24 -10.49
N ILE A 280 20.79 10.14 -9.56
CA ILE A 280 20.18 10.22 -8.22
C ILE A 280 18.69 10.51 -8.32
N LEU A 281 18.26 11.47 -9.15
CA LEU A 281 16.83 11.76 -9.33
C LEU A 281 16.06 10.58 -9.94
N ASN A 282 16.63 9.93 -10.96
CA ASN A 282 16.01 8.75 -11.57
C ASN A 282 15.86 7.61 -10.56
N ALA A 283 16.90 7.35 -9.76
CA ALA A 283 16.83 6.37 -8.68
C ALA A 283 15.80 6.78 -7.62
N THR A 284 15.75 8.06 -7.23
CA THR A 284 14.79 8.58 -6.23
C THR A 284 13.35 8.27 -6.63
N SER A 285 12.99 8.49 -7.90
CA SER A 285 11.64 8.20 -8.43
C SER A 285 11.27 6.72 -8.31
N VAL A 286 12.21 5.82 -8.57
CA VAL A 286 11.98 4.36 -8.47
C VAL A 286 11.94 3.91 -7.01
N LEU A 287 12.90 4.37 -6.20
CA LEU A 287 13.05 3.99 -4.80
C LEU A 287 11.95 4.57 -3.90
N PHE A 288 11.26 5.64 -4.33
CA PHE A 288 10.06 6.16 -3.68
C PHE A 288 9.00 5.07 -3.47
N PHE A 289 8.91 4.09 -4.37
CA PHE A 289 8.03 2.93 -4.22
C PHE A 289 8.25 2.18 -2.89
N GLY A 290 9.50 2.15 -2.39
CA GLY A 290 9.83 1.50 -1.13
C GLY A 290 9.30 2.20 0.12
N PHE A 291 8.70 3.38 -0.01
CA PHE A 291 8.02 4.08 1.09
C PHE A 291 6.50 3.95 1.08
N ILE A 292 5.92 3.36 0.02
CA ILE A 292 4.47 3.13 -0.07
C ILE A 292 4.05 2.17 1.05
N GLY A 293 2.90 2.43 1.67
CA GLY A 293 2.31 1.60 2.73
C GLY A 293 2.37 2.19 4.14
N PHE A 294 3.08 3.30 4.36
CA PHE A 294 3.08 3.98 5.67
C PHE A 294 1.68 4.46 6.07
N ASP A 295 0.84 4.76 5.09
CA ASP A 295 -0.52 5.26 5.26
C ASP A 295 -1.51 4.16 5.70
N GLU A 296 -1.13 2.88 5.64
CA GLU A 296 -1.88 1.78 6.25
C GLU A 296 -1.99 1.96 7.77
N VAL A 297 -1.01 2.61 8.40
CA VAL A 297 -1.07 2.97 9.82
C VAL A 297 -2.29 3.87 10.08
N CYS A 298 -2.62 4.80 9.16
CA CYS A 298 -3.79 5.68 9.26
C CYS A 298 -5.11 4.90 9.30
N CYS A 299 -5.22 3.81 8.52
CA CYS A 299 -6.39 2.94 8.53
C CYS A 299 -6.62 2.27 9.90
N MET A 300 -5.57 2.15 10.70
CA MET A 300 -5.60 1.56 12.05
C MET A 300 -5.81 2.60 13.16
N ALA A 301 -6.00 3.88 12.83
CA ALA A 301 -6.15 4.97 13.81
C ALA A 301 -7.31 4.75 14.79
N SER A 302 -8.43 4.20 14.32
CA SER A 302 -9.56 3.83 15.18
C SER A 302 -9.21 2.78 16.23
N LYS A 303 -8.25 1.89 15.95
CA LYS A 303 -7.80 0.83 16.87
C LYS A 303 -6.62 1.27 17.74
N ALA A 304 -6.06 2.46 17.52
CA ALA A 304 -4.89 2.94 18.24
C ALA A 304 -5.22 3.32 19.68
N LYS A 305 -4.32 2.98 20.62
CA LYS A 305 -4.38 3.50 22.00
C LYS A 305 -3.95 4.97 21.99
N ASP A 306 -4.82 5.88 22.42
CA ASP A 306 -4.59 7.33 22.41
C ASP A 306 -4.11 7.84 21.02
N PRO A 307 -4.98 7.82 19.99
CA PRO A 307 -4.60 8.13 18.62
C PRO A 307 -3.94 9.50 18.47
N ALA A 308 -4.36 10.49 19.26
CA ALA A 308 -3.83 11.85 19.22
C ALA A 308 -2.31 11.92 19.46
N LYS A 309 -1.77 11.02 20.29
CA LYS A 309 -0.33 10.96 20.60
C LYS A 309 0.38 9.83 19.87
N THR A 310 -0.30 8.73 19.63
CA THR A 310 0.32 7.51 19.09
C THR A 310 0.42 7.56 17.58
N MET A 311 -0.57 8.11 16.87
CA MET A 311 -0.57 8.17 15.40
C MET A 311 0.60 8.97 14.83
N PRO A 312 0.92 10.19 15.32
CA PRO A 312 2.06 10.94 14.82
C PRO A 312 3.38 10.18 15.01
N LYS A 313 3.57 9.57 16.17
CA LYS A 313 4.80 8.80 16.48
C LYS A 313 4.91 7.54 15.62
N ALA A 314 3.79 6.86 15.36
CA ALA A 314 3.77 5.66 14.53
C ALA A 314 4.09 5.97 13.06
N LEU A 315 3.50 7.02 12.49
CA LEU A 315 3.76 7.45 11.11
C LEU A 315 5.21 7.93 10.93
N ALA A 316 5.67 8.84 11.79
CA ALA A 316 7.06 9.33 11.75
C ALA A 316 8.07 8.19 11.96
N GLY A 317 7.82 7.32 12.95
CA GLY A 317 8.71 6.19 13.23
C GLY A 317 8.74 5.16 12.11
N THR A 318 7.63 4.92 11.43
CA THR A 318 7.56 4.04 10.26
C THR A 318 8.44 4.56 9.13
N LEU A 319 8.28 5.83 8.76
CA LEU A 319 9.04 6.44 7.66
C LEU A 319 10.52 6.60 7.98
N LEU A 320 10.86 7.04 9.20
CA LEU A 320 12.26 7.13 9.64
C LEU A 320 12.90 5.75 9.69
N GLY A 321 12.21 4.75 10.23
CA GLY A 321 12.67 3.37 10.26
C GLY A 321 12.91 2.82 8.86
N ALA A 322 11.94 3.00 7.95
CA ALA A 322 12.07 2.58 6.56
C ALA A 322 13.23 3.30 5.85
N ALA A 323 13.38 4.62 6.02
CA ALA A 323 14.45 5.39 5.41
C ALA A 323 15.83 4.94 5.89
N VAL A 324 16.00 4.75 7.19
CA VAL A 324 17.27 4.30 7.79
C VAL A 324 17.59 2.88 7.34
N LEU A 325 16.65 1.93 7.45
CA LEU A 325 16.88 0.55 7.07
C LEU A 325 17.18 0.40 5.57
N SER A 326 16.43 1.09 4.71
CA SER A 326 16.62 1.03 3.26
C SER A 326 17.89 1.74 2.82
N GLY A 327 18.21 2.89 3.40
CA GLY A 327 19.44 3.63 3.13
C GLY A 327 20.69 2.86 3.57
N LEU A 328 20.65 2.23 4.76
CA LEU A 328 21.74 1.37 5.23
C LEU A 328 21.88 0.10 4.38
N ALA A 329 20.77 -0.51 3.96
CA ALA A 329 20.81 -1.66 3.06
C ALA A 329 21.41 -1.29 1.70
N GLN A 330 21.05 -0.12 1.15
CA GLN A 330 21.64 0.40 -0.08
C GLN A 330 23.14 0.68 0.08
N PHE A 331 23.53 1.25 1.22
CA PHE A 331 24.92 1.53 1.54
C PHE A 331 25.73 0.23 1.63
N ALA A 332 25.22 -0.77 2.35
CA ALA A 332 25.86 -2.07 2.48
C ALA A 332 25.99 -2.76 1.12
N LEU A 333 24.98 -2.69 0.26
CA LEU A 333 25.06 -3.21 -1.11
C LEU A 333 26.10 -2.46 -1.95
N ALA A 334 26.14 -1.13 -1.85
CA ALA A 334 27.13 -0.31 -2.55
C ALA A 334 28.56 -0.56 -2.06
N ALA A 335 28.75 -0.92 -0.79
CA ALA A 335 30.07 -1.25 -0.24
C ALA A 335 30.65 -2.58 -0.75
N MET A 336 29.81 -3.47 -1.29
CA MET A 336 30.26 -4.73 -1.89
C MET A 336 30.77 -4.57 -3.33
N VAL A 337 30.46 -3.45 -4.00
CA VAL A 337 30.76 -3.22 -5.43
C VAL A 337 31.74 -2.07 -5.59
#